data_AF-A0A9P9JAU9-F1
#
_entry.id   AF-A0A9P9JAU9-F1
#
_cell.length_a   1.000
_cell.length_b   1.000
_cell.length_c   1.000
_cell.angle_alpha   90.00
_cell.angle_beta   90.00
_cell.angle_gamma   90.00
#
_symmetry.space_group_name_H-M   'P 1'
#
loop_
_entity.id
_entity.type
_entity.pdbx_description
1 polymer ?
#
loop_
_entity_poly.entity_id
_entity_poly.type
_entity_poly.pdbx_seq_one_letter_code
_entity_poly.pdbx_strand_id
1 'polypeptide(L)'
;MVAIRRSARLNGAQAVPKDEPDPSPAPRVNRKRKVPLDDSEAAVSSTPTKKRVQRNAAPFTPTPGAAGLFAEPSDATRKPRSVTATRLADPKSTNALLLSPETSRLVASRDIESVSPSKARQVKTTTENLLKEACDYLIKTDERMRPLIEQHHCRVFSPVGLAEKIDPFESLSSGIISQQVSGAAAKSIKAKFLTLFGDIGERFPQPSQVAARTIENLRTAGLSQRKAEYIQGLAEKFASGELSVQMLHDASDDEVMERLIAVRGLGKWSVEMFACFGLKRMDVFSLGDLGVQRGMAAFVGRDVSKLKSKGGKWKYMSEQDMKELSDKFAPYRSLFMWYMWRVEETDISTME
;
A
#
# COMPACT_ATOMS: atom_id res chain seq x y z
N MET A 1 1.13 67.46 -26.61
CA MET A 1 0.30 66.69 -27.55
C MET A 1 -0.29 65.51 -26.78
N VAL A 2 -1.44 65.63 -26.10
CA VAL A 2 -2.81 65.32 -26.58
C VAL A 2 -2.84 63.94 -27.26
N ALA A 3 -3.16 62.83 -26.59
CA ALA A 3 -4.46 62.28 -26.13
C ALA A 3 -5.15 61.32 -27.15
N ILE A 4 -5.34 60.06 -26.72
CA ILE A 4 -6.61 59.30 -26.66
C ILE A 4 -7.33 58.81 -27.97
N ARG A 5 -7.88 57.56 -27.88
CA ARG A 5 -9.02 56.90 -28.59
C ARG A 5 -8.73 56.28 -29.99
N ARG A 6 -8.98 54.97 -30.19
CA ARG A 6 -10.22 54.17 -30.41
C ARG A 6 -10.76 54.20 -31.86
N SER A 7 -11.20 53.01 -32.29
CA SER A 7 -12.27 52.69 -33.27
C SER A 7 -11.93 52.46 -34.75
N ALA A 8 -12.05 51.18 -35.16
CA ALA A 8 -13.14 50.57 -35.95
C ALA A 8 -13.58 51.13 -37.33
N ARG A 9 -13.97 50.15 -38.19
CA ARG A 9 -14.82 50.13 -39.43
C ARG A 9 -14.02 50.04 -40.74
N LEU A 10 -14.16 48.98 -41.55
CA LEU A 10 -15.26 48.61 -42.48
C LEU A 10 -15.59 49.73 -43.48
N ASN A 11 -15.25 49.58 -44.78
CA ASN A 11 -16.14 49.12 -45.87
C ASN A 11 -15.65 49.47 -47.29
N GLY A 12 -15.95 48.59 -48.25
CA GLY A 12 -16.31 48.90 -49.65
C GLY A 12 -15.17 49.11 -50.66
N ALA A 13 -15.30 48.76 -51.95
CA ALA A 13 -16.38 48.18 -52.74
C ALA A 13 -15.89 47.91 -54.19
N GLN A 14 -16.75 47.23 -54.97
CA GLN A 14 -16.83 47.14 -56.45
C GLN A 14 -16.07 45.96 -57.11
N ALA A 15 -16.64 45.15 -58.02
CA ALA A 15 -17.94 45.15 -58.71
C ALA A 15 -18.31 43.73 -59.22
N VAL A 16 -19.62 43.46 -59.33
CA VAL A 16 -20.33 42.38 -60.07
C VAL A 16 -20.80 42.99 -61.43
N PRO A 17 -21.54 42.38 -62.41
CA PRO A 17 -22.23 41.07 -62.48
C PRO A 17 -22.12 40.33 -63.85
N LYS A 18 -22.59 39.08 -64.02
CA LYS A 18 -23.97 38.61 -64.40
C LYS A 18 -23.84 37.11 -64.77
N ASP A 19 -24.78 36.18 -64.67
CA ASP A 19 -26.22 36.13 -64.42
C ASP A 19 -26.58 34.72 -63.85
N GLU A 20 -27.67 34.69 -63.07
CA GLU A 20 -28.41 33.55 -62.47
C GLU A 20 -29.32 32.81 -63.51
N PRO A 21 -30.11 31.74 -63.22
CA PRO A 21 -30.77 31.41 -61.93
C PRO A 21 -30.89 29.92 -61.50
N ASP A 22 -31.20 29.77 -60.21
CA ASP A 22 -31.72 28.60 -59.44
C ASP A 22 -33.17 28.23 -59.89
N PRO A 23 -33.82 27.08 -59.53
CA PRO A 23 -34.22 26.78 -58.15
C PRO A 23 -34.27 25.29 -57.72
N SER A 24 -34.08 25.03 -56.41
CA SER A 24 -34.59 23.83 -55.70
C SER A 24 -36.13 23.80 -55.64
N PRO A 25 -36.82 22.63 -55.53
CA PRO A 25 -37.14 22.05 -54.21
C PRO A 25 -37.39 20.50 -54.15
N ALA A 26 -37.44 19.93 -52.93
CA ALA A 26 -37.95 18.57 -52.58
C ALA A 26 -39.50 18.44 -52.75
N PRO A 27 -40.27 17.31 -52.51
CA PRO A 27 -40.00 16.08 -51.71
C PRO A 27 -40.77 14.73 -52.10
N ARG A 28 -40.72 13.69 -51.23
CA ARG A 28 -41.71 12.60 -50.88
C ARG A 28 -41.89 11.22 -51.64
N VAL A 29 -41.67 10.13 -50.88
CA VAL A 29 -42.60 9.00 -50.46
C VAL A 29 -42.92 7.74 -51.35
N ASN A 30 -42.61 6.56 -50.75
CA ASN A 30 -43.21 5.19 -50.73
C ASN A 30 -43.63 4.37 -51.98
N ARG A 31 -43.29 3.06 -51.98
CA ARG A 31 -44.23 1.95 -52.29
C ARG A 31 -43.82 0.57 -51.71
N LYS A 32 -44.84 -0.17 -51.24
CA LYS A 32 -44.88 -1.48 -50.56
C LYS A 32 -44.87 -2.68 -51.52
N ARG A 33 -44.53 -3.89 -51.02
CA ARG A 33 -45.15 -5.20 -51.40
C ARG A 33 -45.23 -6.19 -50.20
N LYS A 34 -46.28 -7.04 -50.23
CA LYS A 34 -46.88 -7.96 -49.21
C LYS A 34 -46.33 -9.42 -49.32
N VAL A 35 -46.00 -10.17 -48.23
CA VAL A 35 -46.75 -11.25 -47.44
C VAL A 35 -46.76 -12.65 -48.13
N PRO A 36 -46.71 -13.88 -47.49
CA PRO A 36 -47.17 -14.32 -46.12
C PRO A 36 -46.31 -15.27 -45.22
N LEU A 37 -46.64 -15.21 -43.92
CA LEU A 37 -46.85 -16.21 -42.83
C LEU A 37 -46.14 -17.59 -42.80
N ASP A 38 -45.51 -17.93 -41.67
CA ASP A 38 -45.95 -19.03 -40.76
C ASP A 38 -45.37 -18.87 -39.33
N ASP A 39 -46.06 -19.45 -38.34
CA ASP A 39 -46.01 -19.22 -36.89
C ASP A 39 -44.83 -19.85 -36.12
N SER A 40 -44.37 -19.20 -35.04
CA SER A 40 -44.29 -19.80 -33.67
C SER A 40 -43.58 -18.88 -32.64
N GLU A 41 -44.40 -18.44 -31.68
CA GLU A 41 -44.18 -18.27 -30.23
C GLU A 41 -42.97 -17.50 -29.63
N ALA A 42 -43.36 -16.39 -28.98
CA ALA A 42 -43.05 -15.98 -27.59
C ALA A 42 -41.89 -15.00 -27.28
N ALA A 43 -42.24 -14.07 -26.37
CA ALA A 43 -41.49 -12.95 -25.77
C ALA A 43 -41.36 -11.73 -26.71
N VAL A 44 -41.77 -10.49 -26.36
CA VAL A 44 -41.24 -9.60 -25.31
C VAL A 44 -42.27 -8.48 -25.04
N SER A 45 -42.45 -8.04 -23.78
CA SER A 45 -43.10 -6.77 -23.46
C SER A 45 -42.07 -5.72 -23.00
N SER A 46 -42.42 -4.46 -23.22
CA SER A 46 -41.55 -3.29 -23.38
C SER A 46 -41.28 -2.48 -22.10
N THR A 47 -39.98 -2.17 -21.87
CA THR A 47 -39.30 -0.98 -21.27
C THR A 47 -39.94 -0.12 -20.16
N PRO A 48 -39.16 0.43 -19.17
CA PRO A 48 -38.05 1.37 -19.46
C PRO A 48 -36.74 1.15 -18.69
N THR A 49 -35.63 1.42 -19.40
CA THR A 49 -34.26 1.56 -18.88
C THR A 49 -34.15 2.72 -17.89
N LYS A 50 -34.00 2.41 -16.59
CA LYS A 50 -33.36 3.31 -15.63
C LYS A 50 -31.84 3.15 -15.75
N LYS A 51 -31.16 4.20 -16.20
CA LYS A 51 -29.71 4.36 -16.10
C LYS A 51 -29.28 4.07 -14.65
N ARG A 52 -28.61 2.94 -14.43
CA ARG A 52 -27.90 2.66 -13.18
C ARG A 52 -26.72 3.62 -13.14
N VAL A 53 -26.88 4.72 -12.41
CA VAL A 53 -25.76 5.59 -12.01
C VAL A 53 -24.75 4.70 -11.31
N GLN A 54 -23.58 4.59 -11.91
CA GLN A 54 -22.43 3.88 -11.38
C GLN A 54 -22.03 4.61 -10.09
N ARG A 55 -22.45 4.07 -8.94
CA ARG A 55 -21.91 4.48 -7.64
C ARG A 55 -20.41 4.18 -7.69
N ASN A 56 -19.60 5.23 -7.86
CA ASN A 56 -18.17 5.14 -7.65
C ASN A 56 -17.94 4.66 -6.22
N ALA A 57 -17.57 3.38 -6.08
CA ALA A 57 -17.10 2.83 -4.83
C ALA A 57 -15.81 3.57 -4.42
N ALA A 58 -15.63 3.77 -3.13
CA ALA A 58 -14.45 4.42 -2.57
C ALA A 58 -13.16 3.75 -3.08
N PRO A 59 -12.05 4.50 -3.26
CA PRO A 59 -10.77 3.90 -3.62
C PRO A 59 -10.36 2.86 -2.57
N PHE A 60 -10.09 1.65 -3.03
CA PHE A 60 -9.69 0.51 -2.22
C PHE A 60 -8.29 0.79 -1.66
N THR A 61 -8.22 1.38 -0.47
CA THR A 61 -7.00 1.32 0.35
C THR A 61 -7.04 0.00 1.10
N PRO A 62 -5.99 -0.82 1.04
CA PRO A 62 -5.97 -2.07 1.77
C PRO A 62 -5.89 -1.77 3.29
N THR A 63 -7.03 -1.85 3.98
CA THR A 63 -7.16 -1.75 5.45
C THR A 63 -6.43 -2.94 6.13
N PRO A 64 -6.27 -3.01 7.48
CA PRO A 64 -5.16 -3.67 8.18
C PRO A 64 -4.88 -5.14 7.86
N GLY A 65 -5.84 -5.87 7.28
CA GLY A 65 -5.61 -7.21 6.74
C GLY A 65 -4.46 -7.28 5.73
N ALA A 66 -4.23 -6.23 4.93
CA ALA A 66 -3.13 -6.19 3.95
C ALA A 66 -1.79 -5.77 4.56
N ALA A 67 -1.79 -4.96 5.62
CA ALA A 67 -0.58 -4.69 6.41
C ALA A 67 -0.07 -5.97 7.09
N GLY A 68 -0.99 -6.83 7.57
CA GLY A 68 -0.67 -8.16 8.09
C GLY A 68 0.02 -9.09 7.08
N LEU A 69 -0.18 -8.89 5.77
CA LEU A 69 0.41 -9.74 4.72
C LEU A 69 1.89 -9.45 4.47
N PHE A 70 2.39 -8.28 4.88
CA PHE A 70 3.82 -8.00 4.95
C PHE A 70 4.47 -8.60 6.22
N ALA A 71 3.65 -8.99 7.20
CA ALA A 71 4.05 -9.52 8.50
C ALA A 71 3.71 -11.00 8.68
N GLU A 72 3.31 -11.73 7.62
CA GLU A 72 3.01 -13.15 7.71
C GLU A 72 4.29 -13.91 8.13
N PRO A 73 4.29 -14.62 9.26
CA PRO A 73 5.45 -15.35 9.74
C PRO A 73 5.68 -16.62 8.91
N SER A 74 6.95 -17.01 8.72
CA SER A 74 7.27 -18.40 8.40
C SER A 74 7.04 -19.24 9.67
N ASP A 75 5.97 -20.02 9.68
CA ASP A 75 5.57 -20.98 10.73
C ASP A 75 5.04 -20.39 12.07
N ALA A 76 3.81 -20.80 12.42
CA ALA A 76 3.10 -20.48 13.66
C ALA A 76 2.87 -21.71 14.56
N THR A 77 3.58 -22.83 14.36
CA THR A 77 3.28 -24.09 15.06
C THR A 77 4.34 -24.59 16.05
N ARG A 78 5.40 -23.82 16.33
CA ARG A 78 6.37 -24.15 17.40
C ARG A 78 6.43 -23.09 18.47
N LYS A 79 6.14 -23.47 19.73
CA LYS A 79 6.53 -22.68 20.91
C LYS A 79 8.03 -22.36 20.79
N PRO A 80 8.42 -21.07 20.73
CA PRO A 80 9.82 -20.74 20.56
C PRO A 80 10.60 -21.15 21.81
N ARG A 81 11.61 -22.00 21.58
CA ARG A 81 12.57 -22.42 22.58
C ARG A 81 13.55 -21.24 22.78
N SER A 82 13.39 -20.55 23.91
CA SER A 82 14.41 -19.85 24.71
C SER A 82 15.53 -19.08 23.99
N VAL A 83 15.48 -17.75 24.14
CA VAL A 83 16.51 -16.71 23.91
C VAL A 83 16.91 -16.45 22.45
N THR A 84 16.12 -15.63 21.77
CA THR A 84 16.73 -14.72 20.78
C THR A 84 17.61 -13.78 21.61
N ALA A 85 18.92 -13.75 21.37
CA ALA A 85 19.82 -12.85 22.08
C ALA A 85 19.29 -11.41 22.04
N THR A 86 19.40 -10.68 23.14
CA THR A 86 19.02 -9.27 23.18
C THR A 86 19.92 -8.48 22.23
N ARG A 87 19.34 -7.96 21.14
CA ARG A 87 20.05 -7.22 20.11
C ARG A 87 19.91 -5.73 20.33
N LEU A 88 20.88 -4.97 19.83
CA LEU A 88 20.72 -3.52 19.72
C LEU A 88 19.56 -3.19 18.77
N ALA A 89 18.78 -2.20 19.15
CA ALA A 89 17.69 -1.68 18.36
C ALA A 89 17.90 -0.20 18.05
N ASP A 90 17.55 0.21 16.83
CA ASP A 90 17.55 1.59 16.39
C ASP A 90 16.23 1.86 15.66
N PRO A 91 15.44 2.87 16.11
CA PRO A 91 14.18 3.22 15.47
C PRO A 91 14.29 3.56 13.97
N LYS A 92 15.48 4.02 13.52
CA LYS A 92 15.76 4.44 12.14
C LYS A 92 16.39 3.35 11.26
N SER A 93 16.67 2.17 11.82
CA SER A 93 17.19 1.03 11.07
C SER A 93 16.24 -0.15 11.10
N THR A 94 16.58 -1.21 10.36
CA THR A 94 15.87 -2.48 10.51
C THR A 94 16.05 -3.01 11.94
N ASN A 95 14.96 -3.50 12.53
CA ASN A 95 15.00 -4.25 13.80
C ASN A 95 14.60 -5.73 13.59
N ALA A 96 14.27 -6.10 12.35
CA ALA A 96 13.92 -7.46 11.97
C ALA A 96 15.12 -8.40 11.98
N LEU A 97 14.85 -9.70 12.02
CA LEU A 97 15.78 -10.74 11.62
C LEU A 97 15.53 -11.05 10.15
N LEU A 98 16.47 -10.70 9.26
CA LEU A 98 16.25 -10.88 7.82
C LEU A 98 16.91 -12.16 7.32
N LEU A 99 16.15 -12.99 6.61
CA LEU A 99 16.64 -14.18 5.91
C LEU A 99 17.02 -13.82 4.48
N SER A 100 18.26 -14.13 4.10
CA SER A 100 18.70 -14.09 2.70
C SER A 100 17.85 -15.08 1.89
N PRO A 101 17.07 -14.62 0.89
CA PRO A 101 16.17 -15.51 0.16
C PRO A 101 16.91 -16.60 -0.62
N GLU A 102 18.13 -16.30 -1.09
CA GLU A 102 18.93 -17.25 -1.88
C GLU A 102 19.69 -18.24 -0.98
N THR A 103 20.30 -17.75 0.11
CA THR A 103 21.23 -18.55 0.92
C THR A 103 20.64 -19.04 2.25
N SER A 104 19.45 -18.58 2.61
CA SER A 104 18.84 -18.73 3.95
C SER A 104 19.73 -18.24 5.11
N ARG A 105 20.76 -17.44 4.83
CA ARG A 105 21.62 -16.81 5.85
C ARG A 105 20.86 -15.73 6.60
N LEU A 106 20.98 -15.72 7.92
CA LEU A 106 20.40 -14.69 8.78
C LEU A 106 21.28 -13.43 8.81
N VAL A 107 20.65 -12.27 8.66
CA VAL A 107 21.25 -10.93 8.83
C VAL A 107 20.46 -10.19 9.91
N ALA A 108 21.18 -9.64 10.88
CA ALA A 108 20.61 -9.05 12.08
C ALA A 108 21.55 -7.98 12.66
N SER A 109 20.98 -7.00 13.37
CA SER A 109 21.72 -6.06 14.20
C SER A 109 22.60 -6.78 15.23
N ARG A 110 23.73 -6.16 15.59
CA ARG A 110 24.74 -6.73 16.48
C ARG A 110 24.16 -7.07 17.86
N ASP A 111 24.60 -8.20 18.42
CA ASP A 111 24.28 -8.61 19.78
C ASP A 111 24.95 -7.68 20.79
N ILE A 112 24.29 -7.39 21.91
CA ILE A 112 24.81 -6.49 22.94
C ILE A 112 26.14 -7.00 23.53
N GLU A 113 26.31 -8.32 23.64
CA GLU A 113 27.52 -8.98 24.15
C GLU A 113 28.72 -8.82 23.21
N SER A 114 28.49 -8.53 21.93
CA SER A 114 29.54 -8.27 20.94
C SER A 114 30.09 -6.83 21.00
N VAL A 115 29.47 -5.97 21.81
CA VAL A 115 29.85 -4.56 21.97
C VAL A 115 30.86 -4.44 23.09
N SER A 116 31.94 -3.69 22.85
CA SER A 116 32.95 -3.44 23.88
C SER A 116 32.30 -2.88 25.17
N PRO A 117 32.69 -3.34 26.38
CA PRO A 117 32.02 -3.01 27.64
C PRO A 117 31.84 -1.49 27.90
N SER A 118 32.77 -0.68 27.39
CA SER A 118 32.72 0.78 27.47
C SER A 118 31.64 1.42 26.59
N LYS A 119 31.28 0.79 25.46
CA LYS A 119 30.14 1.20 24.60
C LYS A 119 28.83 0.57 25.04
N ALA A 120 28.82 -0.66 25.55
CA ALA A 120 27.61 -1.32 26.06
C ALA A 120 26.91 -0.50 27.17
N ARG A 121 27.70 0.23 27.98
CA ARG A 121 27.20 1.14 29.02
C ARG A 121 26.47 2.38 28.47
N GLN A 122 26.62 2.70 27.18
CA GLN A 122 26.00 3.84 26.51
C GLN A 122 24.79 3.47 25.66
N VAL A 123 24.63 2.19 25.28
CA VAL A 123 23.49 1.75 24.45
C VAL A 123 22.33 1.35 25.36
N LYS A 124 21.24 2.14 25.32
CA LYS A 124 20.07 1.94 26.18
C LYS A 124 18.97 1.12 25.52
N THR A 125 18.80 1.26 24.21
CA THR A 125 17.68 0.67 23.48
C THR A 125 18.07 -0.67 22.84
N THR A 126 17.23 -1.67 23.08
CA THR A 126 17.38 -3.06 22.67
C THR A 126 16.06 -3.61 22.20
N THR A 127 16.06 -4.77 21.54
CA THR A 127 14.82 -5.43 21.11
C THR A 127 13.88 -5.79 22.27
N GLU A 128 14.37 -5.85 23.52
CA GLU A 128 13.55 -6.16 24.71
C GLU A 128 12.78 -4.95 25.24
N ASN A 129 13.36 -3.74 25.17
CA ASN A 129 12.79 -2.52 25.75
C ASN A 129 12.30 -1.50 24.71
N LEU A 130 12.61 -1.68 23.42
CA LEU A 130 12.26 -0.76 22.34
C LEU A 130 10.77 -0.36 22.34
N LEU A 131 9.86 -1.33 22.39
CA LEU A 131 8.42 -1.04 22.41
C LEU A 131 8.02 -0.25 23.65
N LYS A 132 8.58 -0.60 24.82
CA LYS A 132 8.26 0.11 26.06
C LYS A 132 8.73 1.57 25.98
N GLU A 133 9.97 1.81 25.55
CA GLU A 133 10.51 3.15 25.37
C GLU A 133 9.70 3.98 24.37
N ALA A 134 9.27 3.35 23.26
CA ALA A 134 8.43 3.99 22.25
C ALA A 134 7.04 4.35 22.80
N CYS A 135 6.39 3.46 23.54
CA CYS A 135 5.11 3.74 24.20
C CYS A 135 5.24 4.88 25.22
N ASP A 136 6.26 4.82 26.09
CA ASP A 136 6.52 5.87 27.09
C ASP A 136 6.76 7.23 26.42
N TYR A 137 7.45 7.25 25.27
CA TYR A 137 7.66 8.45 24.46
C TYR A 137 6.36 8.99 23.86
N LEU A 138 5.53 8.12 23.27
CA LEU A 138 4.23 8.49 22.69
C LEU A 138 3.31 9.13 23.73
N ILE A 139 3.23 8.55 24.94
CA ILE A 139 2.43 9.09 26.06
C ILE A 139 2.97 10.44 26.52
N LYS A 140 4.29 10.55 26.67
CA LYS A 140 4.93 11.82 27.06
C LYS A 140 4.70 12.93 26.04
N THR A 141 4.65 12.59 24.75
CA THR A 141 4.40 13.55 23.67
C THR A 141 2.93 13.98 23.63
N ASP A 142 2.00 13.06 23.85
CA ASP A 142 0.57 13.33 23.87
C ASP A 142 -0.17 12.31 24.78
N GLU A 143 -0.73 12.77 25.89
CA GLU A 143 -1.38 11.90 26.89
C GLU A 143 -2.57 11.11 26.32
N ARG A 144 -3.19 11.58 25.22
CA ARG A 144 -4.27 10.84 24.52
C ARG A 144 -3.81 9.49 23.97
N MET A 145 -2.49 9.25 23.88
CA MET A 145 -1.94 7.96 23.50
C MET A 145 -2.09 6.88 24.58
N ARG A 146 -2.21 7.26 25.86
CA ARG A 146 -2.30 6.33 27.00
C ARG A 146 -3.43 5.30 26.86
N PRO A 147 -4.71 5.69 26.67
CA PRO A 147 -5.79 4.71 26.52
C PRO A 147 -5.59 3.79 25.30
N LEU A 148 -5.04 4.31 24.19
CA LEU A 148 -4.72 3.51 23.01
C LEU A 148 -3.68 2.43 23.32
N ILE A 149 -2.62 2.79 24.05
CA ILE A 149 -1.53 1.89 24.42
C ILE A 149 -1.99 0.83 25.42
N GLU A 150 -2.79 1.21 26.42
CA GLU A 150 -3.32 0.30 27.43
C GLU A 150 -4.30 -0.72 26.84
N GLN A 151 -5.14 -0.30 25.89
CA GLN A 151 -6.11 -1.18 25.25
C GLN A 151 -5.50 -2.06 24.14
N HIS A 152 -4.45 -1.59 23.45
CA HIS A 152 -3.91 -2.25 22.26
C HIS A 152 -2.41 -2.54 22.34
N HIS A 153 -2.06 -3.79 22.61
CA HIS A 153 -0.67 -4.24 22.59
C HIS A 153 -0.12 -4.39 21.16
N CYS A 154 0.96 -3.67 20.84
CA CYS A 154 1.62 -3.75 19.54
C CYS A 154 2.58 -4.95 19.45
N ARG A 155 2.06 -6.13 19.07
CA ARG A 155 2.87 -7.34 18.88
C ARG A 155 4.00 -7.16 17.85
N VAL A 156 3.78 -6.36 16.80
CA VAL A 156 4.75 -6.18 15.69
C VAL A 156 6.12 -5.74 16.20
N PHE A 157 6.14 -4.77 17.12
CA PHE A 157 7.36 -4.18 17.67
C PHE A 157 7.70 -4.74 19.07
N SER A 158 6.94 -5.73 19.57
CA SER A 158 7.27 -6.40 20.82
C SER A 158 8.50 -7.30 20.65
N PRO A 159 9.15 -7.75 21.73
CA PRO A 159 10.32 -8.62 21.63
C PRO A 159 10.05 -9.88 20.79
N VAL A 160 8.85 -10.44 20.91
CA VAL A 160 8.40 -11.59 20.10
C VAL A 160 8.27 -11.22 18.63
N GLY A 161 7.70 -10.07 18.29
CA GLY A 161 7.58 -9.62 16.90
C GLY A 161 8.91 -9.25 16.26
N LEU A 162 9.86 -8.72 17.03
CA LEU A 162 11.22 -8.40 16.57
C LEU A 162 12.11 -9.64 16.45
N ALA A 163 11.74 -10.75 17.10
CA ALA A 163 12.38 -12.05 16.96
C ALA A 163 11.87 -12.86 15.76
N GLU A 164 10.87 -12.36 15.02
CA GLU A 164 10.38 -13.02 13.80
C GLU A 164 11.43 -12.91 12.69
N LYS A 165 11.65 -14.05 12.03
CA LYS A 165 12.48 -14.12 10.83
C LYS A 165 11.63 -13.72 9.63
N ILE A 166 12.11 -12.75 8.87
CA ILE A 166 11.44 -12.21 7.70
C ILE A 166 12.30 -12.52 6.48
N ASP A 167 11.71 -13.17 5.49
CA ASP A 167 12.28 -13.25 4.14
C ASP A 167 11.73 -12.08 3.33
N PRO A 168 12.55 -11.06 2.98
CA PRO A 168 12.10 -9.89 2.24
C PRO A 168 11.47 -10.22 0.88
N PHE A 169 11.98 -11.23 0.19
CA PHE A 169 11.47 -11.61 -1.12
C PHE A 169 10.10 -12.27 -1.00
N GLU A 170 9.92 -13.15 -0.02
CA GLU A 170 8.61 -13.73 0.29
C GLU A 170 7.60 -12.64 0.69
N SER A 171 7.97 -11.74 1.60
CA SER A 171 7.06 -10.69 2.10
C SER A 171 6.61 -9.76 0.97
N LEU A 172 7.54 -9.28 0.15
CA LEU A 172 7.23 -8.41 -0.98
C LEU A 172 6.40 -9.14 -2.06
N SER A 173 6.75 -10.38 -2.38
CA SER A 173 5.99 -11.19 -3.35
C SER A 173 4.58 -11.48 -2.85
N SER A 174 4.42 -11.87 -1.58
CA SER A 174 3.12 -12.09 -0.93
C SER A 174 2.29 -10.81 -0.92
N GLY A 175 2.93 -9.66 -0.71
CA GLY A 175 2.31 -8.34 -0.86
C GLY A 175 1.73 -8.14 -2.27
N ILE A 176 2.52 -8.37 -3.32
CA ILE A 176 2.08 -8.26 -4.72
C ILE A 176 0.93 -9.24 -5.03
N ILE A 177 1.03 -10.49 -4.59
CA ILE A 177 -0.03 -11.52 -4.76
C ILE A 177 -1.36 -11.01 -4.21
N SER A 178 -1.32 -10.34 -3.06
CA SER A 178 -2.50 -9.94 -2.29
C SER A 178 -3.18 -8.66 -2.79
N GLN A 179 -2.55 -7.88 -3.67
CA GLN A 179 -3.10 -6.62 -4.16
C GLN A 179 -4.46 -6.82 -4.86
N GLN A 180 -5.46 -6.01 -4.52
CA GLN A 180 -6.78 -5.99 -5.19
C GLN A 180 -7.54 -7.32 -5.18
N VAL A 181 -7.27 -8.21 -4.23
CA VAL A 181 -8.00 -9.49 -4.05
C VAL A 181 -8.37 -9.68 -2.58
N SER A 182 -9.30 -10.59 -2.29
CA SER A 182 -9.62 -10.96 -0.90
C SER A 182 -8.47 -11.75 -0.27
N GLY A 183 -8.37 -11.77 1.07
CA GLY A 183 -7.36 -12.57 1.77
C GLY A 183 -7.47 -14.06 1.46
N ALA A 184 -8.68 -14.60 1.33
CA ALA A 184 -8.90 -16.00 0.93
C ALA A 184 -8.38 -16.28 -0.50
N ALA A 185 -8.61 -15.35 -1.44
CA ALA A 185 -8.09 -15.47 -2.79
C ALA A 185 -6.56 -15.38 -2.81
N ALA A 186 -5.97 -14.43 -2.07
CA ALA A 186 -4.53 -14.29 -1.93
C ALA A 186 -3.89 -15.57 -1.39
N LYS A 187 -4.45 -16.17 -0.33
CA LYS A 187 -3.99 -17.43 0.25
C LYS A 187 -4.07 -18.59 -0.76
N SER A 188 -5.17 -18.68 -1.51
CA SER A 188 -5.31 -19.70 -2.56
C SER A 188 -4.29 -19.53 -3.69
N ILE A 189 -4.06 -18.30 -4.15
CA ILE A 189 -3.05 -18.00 -5.17
C ILE A 189 -1.65 -18.29 -4.66
N LYS A 190 -1.31 -17.88 -3.43
CA LYS A 190 0.01 -18.17 -2.81
C LYS A 190 0.22 -19.68 -2.72
N ALA A 191 -0.76 -20.45 -2.24
CA ALA A 191 -0.66 -21.91 -2.18
C ALA A 191 -0.39 -22.53 -3.56
N LYS A 192 -1.15 -22.13 -4.59
CA LYS A 192 -0.93 -22.61 -5.98
C LYS A 192 0.44 -22.17 -6.52
N PHE A 193 0.88 -20.95 -6.22
CA PHE A 193 2.19 -20.45 -6.62
C PHE A 193 3.31 -21.33 -6.06
N LEU A 194 3.26 -21.67 -4.76
CA LEU A 194 4.24 -22.57 -4.15
C LEU A 194 4.27 -23.95 -4.82
N THR A 195 3.11 -24.50 -5.22
CA THR A 195 3.07 -25.79 -5.92
C THR A 195 3.80 -25.81 -7.28
N LEU A 196 4.04 -24.64 -7.90
CA LEU A 196 4.83 -24.56 -9.14
C LEU A 196 6.30 -24.92 -8.94
N PHE A 197 6.78 -24.92 -7.69
CA PHE A 197 8.18 -25.16 -7.34
C PHE A 197 8.40 -26.53 -6.70
N GLY A 198 7.39 -27.41 -6.72
CA GLY A 198 7.46 -28.75 -6.17
C GLY A 198 7.33 -28.77 -4.65
N ASP A 199 7.78 -29.87 -4.04
CA ASP A 199 7.78 -30.03 -2.58
C ASP A 199 9.02 -29.34 -1.99
N ILE A 200 8.93 -28.03 -1.80
CA ILE A 200 9.93 -27.21 -1.09
C ILE A 200 9.60 -27.08 0.41
N GLY A 201 8.70 -27.93 0.92
CA GLY A 201 8.14 -27.82 2.26
C GLY A 201 7.39 -26.50 2.46
N GLU A 202 7.50 -25.93 3.66
CA GLU A 202 6.86 -24.65 4.02
C GLU A 202 7.65 -23.42 3.55
N ARG A 203 8.70 -23.59 2.74
CA ARG A 203 9.56 -22.48 2.31
C ARG A 203 9.01 -21.78 1.06
N PHE A 204 9.31 -20.50 0.95
CA PHE A 204 9.13 -19.76 -0.30
C PHE A 204 10.22 -20.14 -1.31
N PRO A 205 9.94 -20.18 -2.63
CA PRO A 205 10.95 -20.47 -3.64
C PRO A 205 12.04 -19.39 -3.65
N GLN A 206 13.26 -19.80 -3.96
CA GLN A 206 14.39 -18.87 -4.09
C GLN A 206 14.14 -17.90 -5.27
N PRO A 207 14.64 -16.66 -5.18
CA PRO A 207 14.56 -15.71 -6.28
C PRO A 207 15.04 -16.27 -7.63
N SER A 208 16.17 -16.99 -7.64
CA SER A 208 16.71 -17.62 -8.85
C SER A 208 15.73 -18.62 -9.48
N GLN A 209 15.00 -19.38 -8.68
CA GLN A 209 13.98 -20.34 -9.14
C GLN A 209 12.80 -19.62 -9.76
N VAL A 210 12.32 -18.53 -9.13
CA VAL A 210 11.18 -17.75 -9.64
C VAL A 210 11.56 -17.00 -10.92
N ALA A 211 12.76 -16.43 -10.99
CA ALA A 211 13.27 -15.73 -12.17
C ALA A 211 13.36 -16.67 -13.40
N ALA A 212 13.70 -17.95 -13.19
CA ALA A 212 13.81 -18.94 -14.26
C ALA A 212 12.46 -19.45 -14.82
N ARG A 213 11.32 -19.12 -14.18
CA ARG A 213 10.00 -19.52 -14.69
C ARG A 213 9.52 -18.57 -15.77
N THR A 214 8.77 -19.07 -16.76
CA THR A 214 8.10 -18.18 -17.72
C THR A 214 6.87 -17.53 -17.09
N ILE A 215 6.46 -16.37 -17.61
CA ILE A 215 5.27 -15.66 -17.14
C ILE A 215 4.01 -16.54 -17.30
N GLU A 216 3.90 -17.30 -18.38
CA GLU A 216 2.79 -18.21 -18.63
C GLU A 216 2.69 -19.27 -17.53
N ASN A 217 3.83 -19.82 -17.09
CA ASN A 217 3.87 -20.77 -16.00
C ASN A 217 3.45 -20.13 -14.67
N LEU A 218 3.98 -18.96 -14.31
CA LEU A 218 3.59 -18.27 -13.07
C LEU A 218 2.09 -17.95 -13.02
N ARG A 219 1.49 -17.65 -14.18
CA ARG A 219 0.06 -17.36 -14.29
C ARG A 219 -0.85 -18.57 -14.01
N THR A 220 -0.37 -19.81 -14.17
CA THR A 220 -1.18 -20.99 -13.85
C THR A 220 -1.54 -21.08 -12.36
N ALA A 221 -0.84 -20.36 -11.49
CA ALA A 221 -1.19 -20.21 -10.07
C ALA A 221 -2.39 -19.28 -9.81
N GLY A 222 -2.92 -18.59 -10.83
CA GLY A 222 -3.99 -17.60 -10.69
C GLY A 222 -3.51 -16.15 -10.57
N LEU A 223 -2.24 -15.88 -10.89
CA LEU A 223 -1.71 -14.53 -11.02
C LEU A 223 -2.23 -13.86 -12.30
N SER A 224 -2.44 -12.54 -12.23
CA SER A 224 -2.60 -11.73 -13.45
C SER A 224 -1.27 -11.60 -14.17
N GLN A 225 -1.29 -11.26 -15.46
CA GLN A 225 -0.08 -10.97 -16.25
C GLN A 225 0.87 -10.02 -15.50
N ARG A 226 0.34 -8.88 -15.06
CA ARG A 226 1.13 -7.85 -14.37
C ARG A 226 1.74 -8.37 -13.07
N LYS A 227 0.98 -9.11 -12.26
CA LYS A 227 1.51 -9.66 -11.00
C LYS A 227 2.62 -10.68 -11.24
N ALA A 228 2.48 -11.53 -12.27
CA ALA A 228 3.52 -12.46 -12.66
C ALA A 228 4.80 -11.73 -13.11
N GLU A 229 4.68 -10.70 -13.95
CA GLU A 229 5.80 -9.85 -14.36
C GLU A 229 6.48 -9.14 -13.18
N TYR A 230 5.70 -8.63 -12.22
CA TYR A 230 6.24 -7.93 -11.06
C TYR A 230 6.99 -8.88 -10.12
N ILE A 231 6.44 -10.06 -9.87
CA ILE A 231 7.08 -11.07 -9.00
C ILE A 231 8.34 -11.62 -9.67
N GLN A 232 8.30 -11.91 -10.98
CA GLN A 232 9.48 -12.36 -11.72
C GLN A 232 10.57 -11.26 -11.74
N GLY A 233 10.23 -10.02 -12.06
CA GLY A 233 11.20 -8.91 -12.06
C GLY A 233 11.76 -8.60 -10.67
N LEU A 234 10.96 -8.76 -9.60
CA LEU A 234 11.46 -8.69 -8.23
C LEU A 234 12.46 -9.82 -7.95
N ALA A 235 12.16 -11.03 -8.42
CA ALA A 235 13.03 -12.19 -8.26
C ALA A 235 14.37 -12.00 -8.98
N GLU A 236 14.35 -11.47 -10.20
CA GLU A 236 15.55 -11.12 -10.97
C GLU A 236 16.45 -10.12 -10.23
N LYS A 237 15.86 -9.11 -9.59
CA LYS A 237 16.62 -8.12 -8.81
C LYS A 237 17.27 -8.70 -7.56
N PHE A 238 16.62 -9.64 -6.89
CA PHE A 238 17.22 -10.36 -5.77
C PHE A 238 18.29 -11.35 -6.23
N ALA A 239 18.04 -12.08 -7.33
CA ALA A 239 18.96 -13.05 -7.88
C ALA A 239 20.25 -12.40 -8.43
N SER A 240 20.14 -11.19 -8.98
CA SER A 240 21.30 -10.42 -9.47
C SER A 240 22.08 -9.71 -8.36
N GLY A 241 21.53 -9.63 -7.15
CA GLY A 241 22.10 -8.89 -6.03
C GLY A 241 21.84 -7.37 -6.07
N GLU A 242 21.09 -6.86 -7.06
CA GLU A 242 20.64 -5.46 -7.08
C GLU A 242 19.83 -5.11 -5.83
N LEU A 243 18.97 -6.05 -5.42
CA LEU A 243 18.34 -6.07 -4.10
C LEU A 243 18.98 -7.17 -3.27
N SER A 244 19.41 -6.83 -2.06
CA SER A 244 19.96 -7.81 -1.12
C SER A 244 19.50 -7.52 0.29
N VAL A 245 19.51 -8.56 1.12
CA VAL A 245 19.18 -8.41 2.54
C VAL A 245 20.16 -7.48 3.25
N GLN A 246 21.44 -7.52 2.89
CA GLN A 246 22.44 -6.62 3.46
C GLN A 246 22.10 -5.16 3.14
N MET A 247 21.71 -4.88 1.88
CA MET A 247 21.27 -3.54 1.49
C MET A 247 20.02 -3.10 2.29
N LEU A 248 18.99 -3.94 2.38
CA LEU A 248 17.77 -3.61 3.13
C LEU A 248 18.03 -3.40 4.63
N HIS A 249 19.06 -4.06 5.17
CA HIS A 249 19.49 -3.94 6.56
C HIS A 249 20.26 -2.64 6.82
N ASP A 250 21.25 -2.34 5.98
CA ASP A 250 22.21 -1.24 6.23
C ASP A 250 21.76 0.12 5.69
N ALA A 251 20.91 0.13 4.67
CA ALA A 251 20.49 1.36 4.00
C ALA A 251 19.60 2.24 4.91
N SER A 252 19.64 3.54 4.65
CA SER A 252 18.72 4.50 5.26
C SER A 252 17.27 4.27 4.83
N ASP A 253 16.31 4.86 5.54
CA ASP A 253 14.89 4.79 5.16
C ASP A 253 14.69 5.30 3.72
N ASP A 254 15.30 6.44 3.38
CA ASP A 254 15.17 7.07 2.05
C ASP A 254 15.72 6.16 0.94
N GLU A 255 16.87 5.54 1.14
CA GLU A 255 17.46 4.61 0.17
C GLU A 255 16.62 3.35 -0.01
N VAL A 256 16.09 2.78 1.09
CA VAL A 256 15.17 1.63 1.00
C VAL A 256 13.92 2.02 0.22
N MET A 257 13.35 3.19 0.50
CA MET A 257 12.17 3.71 -0.18
C MET A 257 12.43 3.89 -1.68
N GLU A 258 13.53 4.54 -2.05
CA GLU A 258 13.92 4.77 -3.45
C GLU A 258 14.09 3.44 -4.21
N ARG A 259 14.89 2.52 -3.66
CA ARG A 259 15.21 1.23 -4.30
C ARG A 259 13.99 0.36 -4.49
N LEU A 260 13.13 0.26 -3.48
CA LEU A 260 11.94 -0.59 -3.55
C LEU A 260 10.82 0.03 -4.39
N ILE A 261 10.63 1.35 -4.39
CA ILE A 261 9.63 2.01 -5.25
C ILE A 261 10.01 1.88 -6.74
N ALA A 262 11.31 1.81 -7.06
CA ALA A 262 11.76 1.58 -8.43
C ALA A 262 11.37 0.18 -8.97
N VAL A 263 11.00 -0.77 -8.09
CA VAL A 263 10.52 -2.09 -8.51
C VAL A 263 9.08 -1.99 -9.00
N ARG A 264 8.86 -2.35 -10.27
CA ARG A 264 7.51 -2.41 -10.85
C ARG A 264 6.60 -3.30 -9.99
N GLY A 265 5.43 -2.77 -9.63
CA GLY A 265 4.46 -3.45 -8.77
C GLY A 265 4.53 -3.07 -7.29
N LEU A 266 5.59 -2.37 -6.86
CA LEU A 266 5.71 -1.81 -5.52
C LEU A 266 5.46 -0.31 -5.56
N GLY A 267 4.29 0.12 -5.08
CA GLY A 267 3.98 1.54 -4.89
C GLY A 267 4.48 2.04 -3.53
N LYS A 268 4.59 3.37 -3.39
CA LYS A 268 5.03 4.03 -2.14
C LYS A 268 4.38 3.45 -0.89
N TRP A 269 3.05 3.35 -0.86
CA TRP A 269 2.31 2.79 0.27
C TRP A 269 2.75 1.35 0.60
N SER A 270 2.93 0.48 -0.40
CA SER A 270 3.36 -0.90 -0.17
C SER A 270 4.77 -0.97 0.41
N VAL A 271 5.66 -0.09 -0.04
CA VAL A 271 7.03 -0.01 0.48
C VAL A 271 7.03 0.55 1.90
N GLU A 272 6.20 1.55 2.22
CA GLU A 272 6.03 2.06 3.59
C GLU A 272 5.54 0.95 4.54
N MET A 273 4.55 0.14 4.09
CA MET A 273 4.06 -1.00 4.87
C MET A 273 5.16 -2.05 5.06
N PHE A 274 5.93 -2.37 4.02
CA PHE A 274 7.04 -3.31 4.12
C PHE A 274 8.16 -2.80 5.05
N ALA A 275 8.52 -1.51 4.96
CA ALA A 275 9.52 -0.92 5.83
C ALA A 275 9.08 -0.95 7.31
N CYS A 276 7.82 -0.61 7.58
CA CYS A 276 7.22 -0.65 8.91
C CYS A 276 7.12 -2.09 9.46
N PHE A 277 6.59 -3.03 8.69
CA PHE A 277 6.18 -4.35 9.21
C PHE A 277 7.12 -5.50 8.87
N GLY A 278 7.75 -5.45 7.70
CA GLY A 278 8.75 -6.42 7.27
C GLY A 278 10.13 -6.10 7.80
N LEU A 279 10.59 -4.83 7.68
CA LEU A 279 11.88 -4.40 8.22
C LEU A 279 11.80 -3.96 9.69
N LYS A 280 10.60 -3.83 10.25
CA LYS A 280 10.39 -3.38 11.63
C LYS A 280 11.09 -2.03 11.92
N ARG A 281 11.14 -1.14 10.92
CA ARG A 281 11.60 0.25 11.07
C ARG A 281 10.52 1.03 11.81
N MET A 282 10.91 1.81 12.81
CA MET A 282 9.95 2.48 13.69
C MET A 282 9.66 3.93 13.30
N ASP A 283 10.41 4.51 12.36
CA ASP A 283 10.28 5.91 11.98
C ASP A 283 9.70 6.16 10.57
N VAL A 284 8.92 5.20 10.05
CA VAL A 284 8.19 5.29 8.78
C VAL A 284 6.75 5.78 9.01
N PHE A 285 6.27 6.68 8.14
CA PHE A 285 4.89 7.20 8.21
C PHE A 285 4.23 7.32 6.84
N SER A 286 3.04 6.73 6.67
CA SER A 286 2.30 6.76 5.41
C SER A 286 1.23 7.87 5.42
N LEU A 287 1.57 9.02 4.83
CA LEU A 287 0.64 10.14 4.65
C LEU A 287 -0.52 9.81 3.69
N GLY A 288 -0.31 8.86 2.78
CA GLY A 288 -1.29 8.45 1.77
C GLY A 288 -2.29 7.40 2.26
N ASP A 289 -2.12 6.84 3.46
CA ASP A 289 -3.02 5.81 3.97
C ASP A 289 -4.32 6.42 4.47
N LEU A 290 -5.44 6.03 3.86
CA LEU A 290 -6.76 6.56 4.21
C LEU A 290 -7.23 6.10 5.60
N GLY A 291 -6.79 4.92 6.06
CA GLY A 291 -7.07 4.44 7.41
C GLY A 291 -6.35 5.27 8.46
N VAL A 292 -5.07 5.57 8.23
CA VAL A 292 -4.27 6.46 9.08
C VAL A 292 -4.82 7.88 9.06
N GLN A 293 -5.17 8.42 7.88
CA GLN A 293 -5.82 9.72 7.75
C GLN A 293 -7.09 9.82 8.59
N ARG A 294 -7.94 8.77 8.53
CA ARG A 294 -9.17 8.69 9.30
C ARG A 294 -8.88 8.63 10.81
N GLY A 295 -7.94 7.77 11.20
CA GLY A 295 -7.47 7.62 12.58
C GLY A 295 -6.92 8.91 13.17
N MET A 296 -6.08 9.64 12.43
CA MET A 296 -5.55 10.93 12.85
C MET A 296 -6.64 12.00 12.97
N ALA A 297 -7.59 12.02 12.04
CA ALA A 297 -8.74 12.94 12.13
C ALA A 297 -9.55 12.68 13.40
N ALA A 298 -9.85 11.41 13.71
CA ALA A 298 -10.49 11.03 14.97
C ALA A 298 -9.63 11.38 16.19
N PHE A 299 -8.32 11.14 16.12
CA PHE A 299 -7.37 11.43 17.21
C PHE A 299 -7.35 12.90 17.63
N VAL A 300 -7.52 13.82 16.67
CA VAL A 300 -7.62 15.27 16.95
C VAL A 300 -9.05 15.75 17.17
N GLY A 301 -10.00 14.84 17.45
CA GLY A 301 -11.39 15.17 17.78
C GLY A 301 -12.27 15.56 16.60
N ARG A 302 -11.86 15.30 15.34
CA ARG A 302 -12.73 15.58 14.19
C ARG A 302 -13.79 14.48 14.05
N ASP A 303 -15.02 14.90 13.81
CA ASP A 303 -16.12 14.00 13.49
C ASP A 303 -15.94 13.37 12.09
N VAL A 304 -15.34 12.19 12.05
CA VAL A 304 -15.08 11.41 10.83
C VAL A 304 -16.34 11.02 10.06
N SER A 305 -17.50 10.97 10.73
CA SER A 305 -18.79 10.66 10.09
C SER A 305 -19.28 11.83 9.22
N LYS A 306 -18.98 13.07 9.64
CA LYS A 306 -19.32 14.31 8.95
C LYS A 306 -18.28 14.71 7.90
N LEU A 307 -17.08 14.15 7.93
CA LEU A 307 -15.99 14.42 6.96
C LEU A 307 -16.19 13.77 5.58
N LYS A 308 -17.39 13.29 5.24
CA LYS A 308 -17.68 12.69 3.94
C LYS A 308 -17.87 13.76 2.84
N SER A 309 -16.86 13.84 1.97
CA SER A 309 -16.85 14.45 0.63
C SER A 309 -17.18 15.95 0.53
N LYS A 310 -16.13 16.77 0.43
CA LYS A 310 -16.20 18.03 -0.34
C LYS A 310 -15.69 17.77 -1.76
N GLY A 311 -16.58 17.36 -2.67
CA GLY A 311 -16.39 17.59 -4.10
C GLY A 311 -15.17 16.96 -4.80
N GLY A 312 -14.78 15.71 -4.47
CA GLY A 312 -14.06 14.87 -5.46
C GLY A 312 -12.79 14.13 -5.03
N LYS A 313 -12.23 14.37 -3.85
CA LYS A 313 -11.16 13.52 -3.29
C LYS A 313 -11.42 13.24 -1.80
N TRP A 314 -11.50 11.96 -1.44
CA TRP A 314 -11.71 11.52 -0.05
C TRP A 314 -10.45 11.82 0.75
N LYS A 315 -10.51 12.79 1.68
CA LYS A 315 -9.38 13.16 2.52
C LYS A 315 -9.89 13.60 3.90
N TYR A 316 -9.52 12.85 4.94
CA TYR A 316 -9.98 13.11 6.32
C TYR A 316 -9.13 14.20 7.01
N MET A 317 -7.85 14.26 6.64
CA MET A 317 -6.87 15.21 7.16
C MET A 317 -5.91 15.61 6.04
N SER A 318 -5.47 16.87 6.02
CA SER A 318 -4.51 17.36 5.02
C SER A 318 -3.16 16.64 5.20
N GLU A 319 -2.37 16.46 4.13
CA GLU A 319 -1.04 15.81 4.27
C GLU A 319 -0.09 16.67 5.11
N GLN A 320 -0.25 17.99 5.05
CA GLN A 320 0.51 18.94 5.85
C GLN A 320 0.16 18.78 7.34
N ASP A 321 -1.13 18.76 7.70
CA ASP A 321 -1.60 18.57 9.08
C ASP A 321 -1.10 17.22 9.62
N MET A 322 -1.19 16.15 8.80
CA MET A 322 -0.69 14.83 9.18
C MET A 322 0.81 14.85 9.43
N LYS A 323 1.58 15.52 8.56
CA LYS A 323 3.03 15.64 8.71
C LYS A 323 3.38 16.38 10.00
N GLU A 324 2.79 17.56 10.22
CA GLU A 324 3.05 18.37 11.41
C GLU A 324 2.71 17.64 12.72
N LEU A 325 1.63 16.86 12.74
CA LEU A 325 1.27 16.07 13.90
C LEU A 325 2.19 14.86 14.08
N SER A 326 2.45 14.10 13.01
CA SER A 326 3.28 12.90 13.07
C SER A 326 4.75 13.21 13.37
N ASP A 327 5.27 14.36 12.96
CA ASP A 327 6.67 14.78 13.23
C ASP A 327 6.98 14.85 14.74
N LYS A 328 5.98 15.13 15.58
CA LYS A 328 6.13 15.13 17.06
C LYS A 328 6.43 13.74 17.62
N PHE A 329 6.00 12.70 16.91
CA PHE A 329 6.16 11.31 17.32
C PHE A 329 7.42 10.65 16.76
N ALA A 330 8.25 11.37 15.99
CA ALA A 330 9.57 10.87 15.63
C ALA A 330 10.42 10.64 16.90
N PRO A 331 11.20 9.54 17.00
CA PRO A 331 11.51 8.58 15.93
C PRO A 331 10.61 7.33 15.90
N TYR A 332 9.39 7.39 16.47
CA TYR A 332 8.46 6.26 16.62
C TYR A 332 7.18 6.42 15.80
N ARG A 333 7.27 7.11 14.64
CA ARG A 333 6.12 7.40 13.78
C ARG A 333 5.39 6.16 13.30
N SER A 334 6.07 5.03 13.11
CA SER A 334 5.42 3.76 12.73
C SER A 334 4.54 3.19 13.84
N LEU A 335 4.97 3.32 15.10
CA LEU A 335 4.15 2.91 16.24
C LEU A 335 2.94 3.84 16.39
N PHE A 336 3.15 5.16 16.26
CA PHE A 336 2.05 6.14 16.23
C PHE A 336 1.05 5.82 15.12
N MET A 337 1.52 5.60 13.88
CA MET A 337 0.71 5.17 12.74
C MET A 337 -0.08 3.90 13.03
N TRP A 338 0.54 2.92 13.70
CA TRP A 338 -0.09 1.67 14.07
C TRP A 338 -1.29 1.87 15.01
N TYR A 339 -1.18 2.81 15.96
CA TYR A 339 -2.29 3.20 16.84
C TYR A 339 -3.38 3.96 16.11
N MET A 340 -3.07 4.75 15.07
CA MET A 340 -4.10 5.48 14.31
C MET A 340 -5.12 4.54 13.67
N TRP A 341 -4.74 3.33 13.24
CA TRP A 341 -5.72 2.35 12.76
C TRP A 341 -6.67 1.82 13.84
N ARG A 342 -6.39 2.04 15.12
CA ARG A 342 -7.15 1.54 16.29
C ARG A 342 -7.87 2.63 17.07
N VAL A 343 -7.69 3.89 16.69
CA VAL A 343 -8.32 5.03 17.36
C VAL A 343 -9.83 4.88 17.41
N GLU A 344 -10.46 4.39 16.33
CA GLU A 344 -11.92 4.20 16.31
C GLU A 344 -12.42 3.06 17.22
N GLU A 345 -11.53 2.19 17.70
CA GLU A 345 -11.84 1.08 18.60
C GLU A 345 -11.69 1.48 20.08
N THR A 346 -11.29 2.73 20.36
CA THR A 346 -10.89 3.21 21.68
C THR A 346 -11.56 4.54 21.99
N ASP A 347 -12.12 4.70 23.20
CA ASP A 347 -12.64 5.99 23.63
C ASP A 347 -11.49 6.88 24.13
N ILE A 348 -11.16 7.90 23.35
CA ILE A 348 -10.14 8.91 23.66
C ILE A 348 -10.73 10.27 24.05
N SER A 349 -12.07 10.40 24.09
CA SER A 349 -12.77 11.68 24.28
C SER A 349 -12.73 12.21 25.72
N THR A 350 -12.26 11.39 26.66
CA THR A 350 -12.22 11.71 28.09
C THR A 350 -10.97 12.48 28.53
N MET A 351 -10.05 12.81 27.60
CA MET A 351 -8.73 13.40 27.91
C MET A 351 -8.46 14.74 27.19
N GLU A 352 -9.51 15.52 26.92
CA GLU A 352 -9.40 16.89 26.36
C GLU A 352 -8.77 17.91 27.31
#